data_AF-A0A954ALB2-F1
#
_entry.id   AF-A0A954ALB2-F1
#
_cell.length_a   1.000
_cell.length_b   1.000
_cell.length_c   1.000
_cell.angle_alpha   90.00
_cell.angle_beta   90.00
_cell.angle_gamma   90.00
#
_symmetry.space_group_name_H-M   'P 1'
#
loop_
_entity.id
_entity.type
_entity.pdbx_description
1 polymer ?
#
loop_
_entity_poly.entity_id
_entity_poly.type
_entity_poly.pdbx_seq_one_letter_code
_entity_poly.pdbx_strand_id
1 'polypeptide(L)'
;MNLEHRIERLERANGRLRRVVALLVVLSVSWPLLSAISARTTRDDVVRIAGPDGSEVRLEHRAGEGLGLFLVGKTGEIRGRLALVGEQPRLEIGGPKDKANVAVETTDKGAAIGIRQGDAWRVRHEVMGGVPRSSLFDGAEVERVRIGIFKDEPVVTLRDGEGKDRAWMVVERGPHASVAVRGSGRSEVALHARANDPCGIGLRSANGKMKVGIVGDDAYGQMFVYGPDEMSRVVTEAREGRQVIEVVDSKNRKRAILGVEDDRARTVLQDRSGAVFEDRSEGPSEAVRKDGETDAPPTGSGSAERKDG
;
A
#
# COMPACT_ATOMS: atom_id res chain seq x y z
N MET A 1 -13.02 -28.25 -17.13
CA MET A 1 -11.57 -28.15 -17.39
C MET A 1 -11.04 -29.56 -17.63
N ASN A 2 -10.47 -29.83 -18.81
CA ASN A 2 -10.21 -31.19 -19.31
C ASN A 2 -9.03 -31.87 -18.58
N LEU A 3 -9.20 -33.15 -18.22
CA LEU A 3 -8.23 -33.97 -17.46
C LEU A 3 -6.88 -34.11 -18.19
N GLU A 4 -6.92 -34.23 -19.52
CA GLU A 4 -5.73 -34.34 -20.37
C GLU A 4 -4.80 -33.13 -20.22
N HIS A 5 -5.38 -31.93 -20.12
CA HIS A 5 -4.59 -30.70 -19.99
C HIS A 5 -3.92 -30.57 -18.62
N ARG A 6 -4.48 -31.20 -17.57
CA ARG A 6 -3.83 -31.27 -16.24
C ARG A 6 -2.67 -32.26 -16.24
N ILE A 7 -2.82 -33.41 -16.90
CA ILE A 7 -1.78 -34.43 -17.00
C ILE A 7 -0.56 -33.89 -17.75
N GLU A 8 -0.76 -33.25 -18.90
CA GLU A 8 0.32 -32.68 -19.70
C GLU A 8 1.11 -31.58 -18.93
N ARG A 9 0.40 -30.76 -18.14
CA ARG A 9 1.04 -29.78 -17.24
C ARG A 9 1.90 -30.45 -16.17
N LEU A 10 1.40 -31.52 -15.56
CA LEU A 10 2.11 -32.25 -14.52
C LEU A 10 3.35 -32.96 -15.08
N GLU A 11 3.28 -33.54 -16.27
CA GLU A 11 4.43 -34.18 -16.92
C GLU A 11 5.54 -33.18 -17.25
N ARG A 12 5.19 -32.01 -17.80
CA ARG A 12 6.16 -30.94 -18.05
C ARG A 12 6.79 -30.41 -16.75
N ALA A 13 6.00 -30.27 -15.68
CA ALA A 13 6.51 -29.85 -14.37
C ALA A 13 7.43 -30.91 -13.76
N ASN A 14 7.05 -32.18 -13.82
CA ASN A 14 7.84 -33.31 -13.31
C ASN A 14 9.15 -33.47 -14.08
N GLY A 15 9.14 -33.25 -15.40
CA GLY A 15 10.34 -33.22 -16.23
C GLY A 15 11.32 -32.12 -15.83
N ARG A 16 10.83 -30.93 -15.48
CA ARG A 16 11.68 -29.84 -14.95
C ARG A 16 12.21 -30.18 -13.56
N LEU A 17 11.38 -30.75 -12.69
CA LEU A 17 11.76 -31.11 -11.33
C LEU A 17 12.86 -32.18 -11.31
N ARG A 18 12.76 -33.20 -12.16
CA ARG A 18 13.80 -34.24 -12.32
C ARG A 18 15.15 -33.66 -12.74
N ARG A 19 15.16 -32.65 -13.62
CA ARG A 19 16.41 -31.98 -14.04
C ARG A 19 17.03 -31.20 -12.88
N VAL A 20 16.22 -30.51 -12.08
CA VAL A 20 16.69 -29.79 -10.89
C VAL A 20 17.27 -30.75 -9.86
N VAL A 21 16.59 -31.87 -9.58
CA VAL A 21 17.07 -32.89 -8.64
C VAL A 21 18.38 -33.50 -9.13
N ALA A 22 18.50 -33.84 -10.42
CA ALA A 22 19.75 -34.35 -10.98
C ALA A 22 20.91 -33.35 -10.80
N LEU A 23 20.64 -32.06 -10.99
CA LEU A 23 21.64 -31.00 -10.83
C LEU A 23 22.07 -30.82 -9.37
N LEU A 24 21.13 -30.92 -8.43
CA LEU A 24 21.42 -30.91 -6.98
C LEU A 24 22.24 -32.13 -6.55
N VAL A 25 21.95 -33.32 -7.08
CA VAL A 25 22.73 -34.53 -6.81
C VAL A 25 24.17 -34.36 -7.31
N VAL A 26 24.36 -33.88 -8.55
CA VAL A 26 25.70 -33.61 -9.08
C VAL A 26 26.45 -32.59 -8.23
N LEU A 27 25.80 -31.52 -7.79
CA LEU A 27 26.38 -30.52 -6.87
C LEU A 27 26.78 -31.12 -5.52
N SER A 28 25.93 -31.96 -4.93
CA SER A 28 26.20 -32.57 -3.62
C SER A 28 27.39 -33.56 -3.65
N VAL A 29 27.57 -34.27 -4.76
CA VAL A 29 28.67 -35.23 -4.93
C VAL A 29 29.97 -34.54 -5.35
N SER A 30 29.89 -33.39 -6.03
CA SER A 30 31.08 -32.64 -6.46
C SER A 30 31.68 -31.76 -5.36
N TRP A 31 30.91 -31.37 -4.34
CA TRP A 31 31.40 -30.52 -3.24
C TRP A 31 32.56 -31.15 -2.43
N PRO A 32 32.53 -32.42 -2.01
CA PRO A 32 33.65 -33.06 -1.32
C PRO A 32 34.88 -33.20 -2.21
N LEU A 33 34.68 -33.52 -3.50
CA LEU A 33 35.75 -33.62 -4.50
C LEU A 33 36.43 -32.29 -4.75
N LEU A 34 35.66 -31.19 -4.83
CA LEU A 34 36.19 -29.83 -4.94
C LEU A 34 36.96 -29.41 -3.67
N SER A 35 36.51 -29.81 -2.48
CA SER A 35 37.27 -29.54 -1.23
C SER A 35 38.62 -30.25 -1.20
N ALA A 36 38.72 -31.45 -1.77
CA ALA A 36 39.97 -32.20 -1.87
C ALA A 36 40.94 -31.60 -2.92
N ILE A 37 40.40 -30.96 -3.96
CA ILE A 37 41.19 -30.33 -5.03
C ILE A 37 41.65 -28.92 -4.64
N SER A 38 40.83 -28.17 -3.89
CA SER A 38 41.14 -26.80 -3.43
C SER A 38 42.41 -26.70 -2.57
N ALA A 39 42.94 -27.82 -2.06
CA ALA A 39 44.19 -27.84 -1.30
C ALA A 39 45.46 -27.78 -2.17
N ARG A 40 45.39 -27.85 -3.52
CA ARG A 40 46.59 -28.05 -4.35
C ARG A 40 46.88 -27.11 -5.52
N THR A 41 45.97 -26.30 -6.05
CA THR A 41 46.31 -25.50 -7.25
C THR A 41 45.49 -24.22 -7.38
N THR A 42 46.13 -23.08 -7.13
CA THR A 42 45.64 -21.75 -7.54
C THR A 42 46.17 -21.41 -8.93
N ARG A 43 45.65 -22.06 -9.97
CA ARG A 43 45.88 -21.66 -11.37
C ARG A 43 44.64 -22.00 -12.20
N ASP A 44 43.77 -21.02 -12.40
CA ASP A 44 42.76 -20.92 -13.47
C ASP A 44 42.02 -22.22 -13.86
N ASP A 45 41.61 -23.02 -12.87
CA ASP A 45 40.80 -24.20 -13.12
C ASP A 45 39.36 -23.76 -13.45
N VAL A 46 39.12 -23.53 -14.74
CA VAL A 46 37.79 -23.28 -15.30
C VAL A 46 37.23 -24.61 -15.81
N VAL A 47 36.22 -25.15 -15.13
CA VAL A 47 35.46 -26.30 -15.65
C VAL A 47 34.38 -25.78 -16.59
N ARG A 48 34.37 -26.26 -17.83
CA ARG A 48 33.48 -25.82 -18.90
C ARG A 48 32.56 -26.94 -19.35
N ILE A 49 31.26 -26.67 -19.42
CA ILE A 49 30.27 -27.59 -19.99
C ILE A 49 29.58 -26.86 -21.14
N ALA A 50 29.91 -27.23 -22.37
CA ALA A 50 29.31 -26.65 -23.56
C ALA A 50 27.94 -27.27 -23.85
N GLY A 51 26.96 -26.42 -24.14
CA GLY A 51 25.65 -26.79 -24.65
C GLY A 51 25.65 -26.95 -26.17
N PRO A 52 24.68 -27.70 -26.73
CA PRO A 52 24.59 -27.96 -28.17
C PRO A 52 24.32 -26.72 -29.01
N ASP A 53 23.84 -25.65 -28.37
CA ASP A 53 23.53 -24.38 -29.02
C ASP A 53 24.69 -23.37 -28.92
N GLY A 54 25.82 -23.73 -28.30
CA GLY A 54 26.95 -22.85 -28.05
C GLY A 54 26.86 -22.04 -26.75
N SER A 55 25.82 -22.25 -25.93
CA SER A 55 25.83 -21.79 -24.53
C SER A 55 26.84 -22.59 -23.72
N GLU A 56 27.28 -22.05 -22.58
CA GLU A 56 28.27 -22.71 -21.73
C GLU A 56 27.93 -22.52 -20.26
N VAL A 57 28.15 -23.56 -19.45
CA VAL A 57 28.19 -23.46 -18.00
C VAL A 57 29.64 -23.50 -17.55
N ARG A 58 30.09 -22.48 -16.82
CA ARG A 58 31.45 -22.38 -16.27
C ARG A 58 31.43 -22.50 -14.77
N LEU A 59 32.31 -23.31 -14.21
CA LEU A 59 32.69 -23.22 -12.80
C LEU A 59 34.10 -22.60 -12.77
N GLU A 60 34.21 -21.40 -12.24
CA GLU A 60 35.49 -20.67 -12.19
C GLU A 60 35.61 -19.86 -10.90
N HIS A 61 36.86 -19.68 -10.45
CA HIS A 61 37.18 -18.81 -9.33
C HIS A 61 37.55 -17.43 -9.85
N ARG A 62 36.78 -16.39 -9.48
CA ARG A 62 37.06 -15.00 -9.86
C ARG A 62 37.59 -14.21 -8.67
N ALA A 63 38.58 -13.37 -8.92
CA ALA A 63 39.08 -12.42 -7.92
C ALA A 63 37.93 -11.53 -7.43
N GLY A 64 37.72 -11.46 -6.11
CA GLY A 64 36.64 -10.68 -5.48
C GLY A 64 35.28 -11.38 -5.38
N GLU A 65 35.03 -12.46 -6.15
CA GLU A 65 33.75 -13.19 -6.16
C GLU A 65 33.89 -14.66 -5.73
N GLY A 66 35.10 -15.12 -5.47
CA GLY A 66 35.37 -16.51 -5.11
C GLY A 66 34.97 -17.49 -6.20
N LEU A 67 34.65 -18.73 -5.80
CA LEU A 67 34.15 -19.77 -6.69
C LEU A 67 32.70 -19.49 -7.08
N GLY A 68 32.42 -19.46 -8.39
CA GLY A 68 31.08 -19.24 -8.92
C GLY A 68 30.73 -20.17 -10.08
N LEU A 69 29.44 -20.45 -10.22
CA LEU A 69 28.84 -21.10 -11.37
C LEU A 69 28.23 -20.04 -12.29
N PHE A 70 28.71 -19.93 -13.51
CA PHE A 70 28.31 -18.92 -14.48
C PHE A 70 27.60 -19.57 -15.67
N LEU A 71 26.46 -19.02 -16.06
CA LEU A 71 25.76 -19.34 -17.29
C LEU A 71 26.19 -18.32 -18.35
N VAL A 72 26.90 -18.78 -19.37
CA VAL A 72 27.47 -17.94 -20.42
C VAL A 72 26.70 -18.17 -21.72
N GLY A 73 26.24 -17.08 -22.34
CA GLY A 73 25.59 -17.11 -23.63
C GLY A 73 26.57 -17.32 -24.78
N LYS A 74 26.02 -17.48 -25.99
CA LYS A 74 26.81 -17.80 -27.20
C LYS A 74 27.83 -16.72 -27.57
N THR A 75 27.62 -15.47 -27.15
CA THR A 75 28.53 -14.36 -27.43
C THR A 75 29.52 -14.12 -26.29
N GLY A 76 29.55 -15.00 -25.28
CA GLY A 76 30.45 -14.90 -24.12
C GLY A 76 29.90 -14.07 -22.96
N GLU A 77 28.69 -13.52 -23.09
CA GLU A 77 28.02 -12.71 -22.09
C GLU A 77 27.47 -13.56 -20.93
N ILE A 78 27.53 -13.05 -19.69
CA ILE A 78 27.00 -13.78 -18.54
C ILE A 78 25.49 -13.58 -18.47
N ARG A 79 24.73 -14.67 -18.62
CA ARG A 79 23.27 -14.72 -18.54
C ARG A 79 22.76 -15.05 -17.14
N GLY A 80 23.61 -15.60 -16.30
CA GLY A 80 23.31 -15.80 -14.88
C GLY A 80 24.55 -16.26 -14.13
N ARG A 81 24.56 -16.07 -12.81
CA ARG A 81 25.63 -16.54 -11.94
C ARG A 81 25.10 -16.96 -10.59
N LEU A 82 25.70 -17.99 -10.02
CA LEU A 82 25.55 -18.39 -8.62
C LEU A 82 26.95 -18.32 -8.01
N ALA A 83 27.19 -17.35 -7.14
CA ALA A 83 28.51 -17.10 -6.55
C ALA A 83 28.39 -16.68 -5.08
N LEU A 84 29.53 -16.70 -4.36
CA LEU A 84 29.64 -16.11 -3.03
C LEU A 84 30.18 -14.69 -3.17
N VAL A 85 29.40 -13.67 -2.81
CA VAL A 85 29.90 -12.30 -2.71
C VAL A 85 30.34 -12.07 -1.27
N GLY A 86 31.65 -12.16 -1.02
CA GLY A 86 32.16 -12.31 0.34
C GLY A 86 31.73 -13.68 0.90
N GLU A 87 30.98 -13.68 2.01
CA GLU A 87 30.43 -14.91 2.62
C GLU A 87 28.97 -15.17 2.24
N GLN A 88 28.38 -14.33 1.38
CA GLN A 88 26.95 -14.35 1.11
C GLN A 88 26.65 -15.01 -0.25
N PRO A 89 25.88 -16.11 -0.29
CA PRO A 89 25.46 -16.69 -1.56
C PRO A 89 24.51 -15.74 -2.29
N ARG A 90 24.79 -15.60 -3.58
CA ARG A 90 24.06 -14.72 -4.49
C ARG A 90 23.80 -15.43 -5.80
N LEU A 91 22.53 -15.46 -6.20
CA LEU A 91 22.10 -15.89 -7.53
C LEU A 91 21.68 -14.64 -8.30
N GLU A 92 22.25 -14.44 -9.48
CA GLU A 92 21.83 -13.39 -10.39
C GLU A 92 21.44 -13.96 -11.74
N ILE A 93 20.43 -13.35 -12.34
CA ILE A 93 20.00 -13.61 -13.70
C ILE A 93 20.22 -12.32 -14.48
N GLY A 94 21.14 -12.40 -15.44
CA GLY A 94 21.67 -11.28 -16.19
C GLY A 94 20.70 -10.75 -17.25
N GLY A 95 20.64 -9.43 -17.36
CA GLY A 95 20.25 -8.72 -18.57
C GLY A 95 21.43 -8.51 -19.51
N PRO A 96 21.22 -7.83 -20.66
CA PRO A 96 22.31 -7.49 -21.56
C PRO A 96 23.40 -6.66 -20.85
N LYS A 97 24.67 -6.90 -21.19
CA LYS A 97 25.85 -6.16 -20.68
C LYS A 97 26.11 -6.32 -19.17
N ASP A 98 26.00 -7.54 -18.67
CA ASP A 98 26.33 -7.91 -17.27
C ASP A 98 25.57 -7.13 -16.18
N LYS A 99 24.44 -6.51 -16.54
CA LYS A 99 23.55 -5.89 -15.56
C LYS A 99 22.54 -6.92 -15.11
N ALA A 100 22.69 -7.41 -13.89
CA ALA A 100 21.72 -8.31 -13.28
C ALA A 100 20.32 -7.68 -13.35
N ASN A 101 19.37 -8.41 -13.90
CA ASN A 101 17.97 -7.99 -13.92
C ASN A 101 17.23 -8.55 -12.71
N VAL A 102 17.59 -9.74 -12.26
CA VAL A 102 17.02 -10.38 -11.07
C VAL A 102 18.17 -10.86 -10.19
N ALA A 103 18.09 -10.60 -8.90
CA ALA A 103 19.04 -11.08 -7.93
C ALA A 103 18.32 -11.71 -6.73
N VAL A 104 18.87 -12.80 -6.22
CA VAL A 104 18.54 -13.42 -4.94
C VAL A 104 19.80 -13.37 -4.09
N GLU A 105 19.69 -12.78 -2.91
CA GLU A 105 20.80 -12.65 -1.96
C GLU A 105 20.34 -13.09 -0.57
N THR A 106 21.27 -13.61 0.21
CA THR A 106 21.06 -13.84 1.64
C THR A 106 22.10 -13.07 2.43
N THR A 107 21.66 -12.40 3.48
CA THR A 107 22.48 -11.65 4.44
C THR A 107 22.34 -12.30 5.82
N ASP A 108 23.18 -11.88 6.76
CA ASP A 108 23.04 -12.17 8.19
C ASP A 108 21.67 -11.76 8.77
N LYS A 109 21.02 -10.77 8.16
CA LYS A 109 19.73 -10.22 8.60
C LYS A 109 18.52 -10.87 7.93
N GLY A 110 18.72 -11.62 6.85
CA GLY A 110 17.61 -12.12 6.06
C GLY A 110 17.91 -12.40 4.59
N ALA A 111 16.90 -12.89 3.87
CA ALA A 111 16.96 -13.17 2.44
C ALA A 111 16.21 -12.09 1.64
N ALA A 112 16.71 -11.76 0.46
CA ALA A 112 16.09 -10.85 -0.47
C ALA A 112 16.08 -11.43 -1.90
N ILE A 113 15.04 -11.10 -2.66
CA ILE A 113 14.92 -11.29 -4.09
C ILE A 113 14.41 -10.00 -4.72
N GLY A 114 14.90 -9.62 -5.88
CA GLY A 114 14.38 -8.41 -6.51
C GLY A 114 14.91 -8.17 -7.91
N ILE A 115 14.55 -7.00 -8.43
CA ILE A 115 14.95 -6.50 -9.73
C ILE A 115 15.97 -5.38 -9.55
N ARG A 116 17.07 -5.46 -10.29
CA ARG A 116 18.13 -4.44 -10.32
C ARG A 116 18.20 -3.76 -11.68
N GLN A 117 18.71 -2.53 -11.69
CA GLN A 117 19.13 -1.84 -12.90
C GLN A 117 20.61 -1.46 -12.76
N GLY A 118 21.49 -2.36 -13.23
CA GLY A 118 22.91 -2.30 -12.87
C GLY A 118 23.08 -2.70 -11.40
N ASP A 119 23.73 -1.85 -10.62
CA ASP A 119 23.94 -2.11 -9.19
C ASP A 119 22.84 -1.61 -8.27
N ALA A 120 21.93 -0.78 -8.78
CA ALA A 120 20.85 -0.22 -7.98
C ALA A 120 19.63 -1.14 -7.97
N TRP A 121 19.05 -1.36 -6.78
CA TRP A 121 17.73 -1.96 -6.67
C TRP A 121 16.66 -1.07 -7.31
N ARG A 122 15.63 -1.72 -7.88
CA ARG A 122 14.40 -1.08 -8.36
C ARG A 122 13.18 -1.65 -7.66
N VAL A 123 13.20 -2.97 -7.46
CA VAL A 123 12.22 -3.70 -6.67
C VAL A 123 12.99 -4.66 -5.78
N ARG A 124 12.65 -4.75 -4.50
CA ARG A 124 13.25 -5.70 -3.56
C ARG A 124 12.16 -6.28 -2.68
N HIS A 125 12.04 -7.60 -2.67
CA HIS A 125 11.24 -8.36 -1.73
C HIS A 125 12.21 -9.03 -0.76
N GLU A 126 12.01 -8.85 0.54
CA GLU A 126 12.92 -9.41 1.51
C GLU A 126 12.22 -9.79 2.80
N VAL A 127 12.84 -10.70 3.53
CA VAL A 127 12.44 -11.10 4.87
C VAL A 127 13.58 -10.72 5.80
N MET A 128 13.43 -9.61 6.54
CA MET A 128 14.45 -9.18 7.51
C MET A 128 13.95 -9.46 8.93
N GLY A 129 14.73 -10.22 9.72
CA GLY A 129 14.33 -10.58 11.09
C GLY A 129 12.98 -11.29 11.15
N GLY A 130 12.64 -12.09 10.13
CA GLY A 130 11.35 -12.79 10.04
C GLY A 130 10.18 -11.94 9.52
N VAL A 131 10.40 -10.66 9.22
CA VAL A 131 9.35 -9.75 8.77
C VAL A 131 9.43 -9.55 7.25
N PRO A 132 8.43 -9.99 6.47
CA PRO A 132 8.41 -9.78 5.03
C PRO A 132 8.13 -8.30 4.69
N ARG A 133 8.88 -7.77 3.71
CA ARG A 133 8.64 -6.46 3.11
C ARG A 133 8.99 -6.44 1.63
N SER A 134 8.38 -5.52 0.91
CA SER A 134 8.58 -5.22 -0.50
C SER A 134 8.84 -3.73 -0.65
N SER A 135 9.88 -3.37 -1.38
CA SER A 135 10.33 -2.00 -1.54
C SER A 135 10.51 -1.64 -3.01
N LEU A 136 10.09 -0.44 -3.39
CA LEU A 136 10.35 0.16 -4.70
C LEU A 136 11.32 1.31 -4.53
N PHE A 137 12.32 1.39 -5.41
CA PHE A 137 13.40 2.37 -5.33
C PHE A 137 13.42 3.26 -6.57
N ASP A 138 13.81 4.52 -6.40
CA ASP A 138 14.03 5.42 -7.52
C ASP A 138 15.42 5.22 -8.17
N GLY A 139 15.73 6.09 -9.14
CA GLY A 139 17.01 6.13 -9.86
C GLY A 139 18.25 6.20 -8.96
N ALA A 140 18.16 6.90 -7.83
CA ALA A 140 19.21 7.12 -6.85
C ALA A 140 19.23 6.05 -5.73
N GLU A 141 18.46 4.96 -5.89
CA GLU A 141 18.33 3.90 -4.90
C GLU A 141 17.71 4.36 -3.57
N VAL A 142 16.94 5.45 -3.61
CA VAL A 142 16.12 5.89 -2.48
C VAL A 142 14.80 5.14 -2.53
N GLU A 143 14.48 4.43 -1.45
CA GLU A 143 13.20 3.75 -1.29
C GLU A 143 12.05 4.76 -1.34
N ARG A 144 11.13 4.58 -2.30
CA ARG A 144 9.96 5.45 -2.51
C ARG A 144 8.67 4.84 -2.03
N VAL A 145 8.57 3.52 -2.10
CA VAL A 145 7.40 2.77 -1.61
C VAL A 145 7.91 1.60 -0.80
N ARG A 146 7.27 1.36 0.34
CA ARG A 146 7.44 0.16 1.14
C ARG A 146 6.08 -0.46 1.40
N ILE A 147 5.98 -1.77 1.26
CA ILE A 147 4.82 -2.58 1.63
C ILE A 147 5.35 -3.68 2.55
N GLY A 148 4.84 -3.81 3.76
CA GLY A 148 5.31 -4.85 4.67
C GLY A 148 4.46 -4.97 5.91
N ILE A 149 5.00 -5.65 6.92
CA ILE A 149 4.36 -5.78 8.23
C ILE A 149 5.10 -4.91 9.24
N PHE A 150 4.38 -4.11 10.02
CA PHE A 150 4.91 -3.36 11.16
C PHE A 150 4.05 -3.63 12.38
N LYS A 151 4.65 -4.16 13.47
CA LYS A 151 3.93 -4.55 14.69
C LYS A 151 2.69 -5.42 14.41
N ASP A 152 2.85 -6.41 13.55
CA ASP A 152 1.79 -7.33 13.08
C ASP A 152 0.69 -6.72 12.19
N GLU A 153 0.87 -5.50 11.70
CA GLU A 153 -0.10 -4.81 10.84
C GLU A 153 0.46 -4.63 9.44
N PRO A 154 -0.31 -4.91 8.37
CA PRO A 154 0.05 -4.55 7.02
C PRO A 154 0.17 -3.03 6.89
N VAL A 155 1.33 -2.57 6.43
CA VAL A 155 1.62 -1.14 6.22
C VAL A 155 2.13 -0.93 4.80
N VAL A 156 1.59 0.10 4.14
CA VAL A 156 2.15 0.72 2.95
C VAL A 156 2.70 2.08 3.35
N THR A 157 3.92 2.42 2.94
CA THR A 157 4.56 3.72 3.20
C THR A 157 5.04 4.33 1.89
N LEU A 158 4.75 5.61 1.67
CA LEU A 158 5.27 6.43 0.58
C LEU A 158 6.33 7.39 1.11
N ARG A 159 7.44 7.55 0.39
CA ARG A 159 8.62 8.30 0.82
C ARG A 159 9.03 9.35 -0.22
N ASP A 160 9.54 10.48 0.26
CA ASP A 160 10.08 11.54 -0.60
C ASP A 160 11.50 11.22 -1.11
N GLY A 161 12.13 12.18 -1.80
CA GLY A 161 13.46 12.00 -2.40
C GLY A 161 14.60 11.97 -1.41
N GLU A 162 14.34 12.32 -0.16
CA GLU A 162 15.28 12.20 0.94
C GLU A 162 15.02 10.92 1.77
N GLY A 163 14.08 10.09 1.33
CA GLY A 163 13.68 8.85 2.02
C GLY A 163 12.80 9.10 3.26
N LYS A 164 12.25 10.30 3.44
CA LYS A 164 11.36 10.63 4.55
C LYS A 164 9.93 10.19 4.24
N ASP A 165 9.26 9.61 5.23
CA ASP A 165 7.88 9.14 5.08
C ASP A 165 6.91 10.32 4.87
N ARG A 166 6.10 10.26 3.80
CA ARG A 166 5.11 11.28 3.40
C ARG A 166 3.68 10.81 3.48
N ALA A 167 3.45 9.52 3.38
CA ALA A 167 2.14 8.93 3.60
C ALA A 167 2.31 7.51 4.06
N TRP A 168 1.35 7.01 4.82
CA TRP A 168 1.27 5.61 5.16
C TRP A 168 -0.18 5.19 5.27
N MET A 169 -0.43 3.94 4.92
CA MET A 169 -1.71 3.28 5.10
C MET A 169 -1.45 2.06 5.95
N VAL A 170 -2.23 1.90 7.01
CA VAL A 170 -2.21 0.72 7.86
C VAL A 170 -3.58 0.05 7.83
N VAL A 171 -3.55 -1.27 7.82
CA VAL A 171 -4.72 -2.08 8.11
C VAL A 171 -4.53 -2.59 9.53
N GLU A 172 -5.22 -1.97 10.49
CA GLU A 172 -5.14 -2.34 11.89
C GLU A 172 -5.90 -3.66 12.11
N ARG A 173 -5.54 -4.42 13.15
CA ARG A 173 -6.30 -5.64 13.48
C ARG A 173 -7.73 -5.27 13.86
N GLY A 174 -8.70 -5.80 13.12
CA GLY A 174 -10.12 -5.57 13.33
C GLY A 174 -10.78 -4.92 12.11
N PRO A 175 -11.97 -4.31 12.26
CA PRO A 175 -12.68 -3.66 11.17
C PRO A 175 -12.10 -2.28 10.81
N HIS A 176 -10.82 -2.02 11.12
CA HIS A 176 -10.21 -0.70 11.10
C HIS A 176 -9.19 -0.58 9.96
N ALA A 177 -9.39 0.40 9.09
CA ALA A 177 -8.39 0.82 8.12
C ALA A 177 -8.12 2.31 8.30
N SER A 178 -6.85 2.70 8.30
CA SER A 178 -6.47 4.10 8.36
C SER A 178 -5.46 4.46 7.27
N VAL A 179 -5.70 5.60 6.63
CA VAL A 179 -4.79 6.20 5.64
C VAL A 179 -4.38 7.55 6.19
N ALA A 180 -3.09 7.76 6.38
CA ALA A 180 -2.56 9.01 6.89
C ALA A 180 -1.55 9.62 5.91
N VAL A 181 -1.70 10.92 5.63
CA VAL A 181 -0.73 11.72 4.88
C VAL A 181 0.05 12.58 5.88
N ARG A 182 1.38 12.56 5.73
CA ARG A 182 2.34 13.23 6.59
C ARG A 182 3.05 14.34 5.82
N GLY A 183 2.76 15.59 6.18
CA GLY A 183 3.71 16.69 5.96
C GLY A 183 4.85 16.60 6.99
N SER A 184 5.90 17.40 6.80
CA SER A 184 7.27 17.36 7.38
C SER A 184 7.54 17.03 8.87
N GLY A 185 6.62 16.47 9.66
CA GLY A 185 6.91 16.01 11.02
C GLY A 185 5.82 15.19 11.72
N ARG A 186 4.53 15.32 11.39
CA ARG A 186 3.40 14.53 11.95
C ARG A 186 2.24 14.51 10.95
N SER A 187 1.33 13.55 11.06
CA SER A 187 0.18 13.40 10.14
C SER A 187 -0.61 14.70 10.05
N GLU A 188 -0.90 15.16 8.84
CA GLU A 188 -1.69 16.36 8.57
C GLU A 188 -3.13 16.01 8.20
N VAL A 189 -3.33 14.84 7.56
CA VAL A 189 -4.65 14.31 7.19
C VAL A 189 -4.69 12.83 7.53
N ALA A 190 -5.76 12.38 8.19
CA ALA A 190 -6.03 10.97 8.42
C ALA A 190 -7.46 10.63 8.00
N LEU A 191 -7.61 9.61 7.17
CA LEU A 191 -8.87 8.95 6.86
C LEU A 191 -8.97 7.72 7.75
N HIS A 192 -10.12 7.56 8.40
CA HIS A 192 -10.43 6.42 9.24
C HIS A 192 -11.73 5.80 8.76
N ALA A 193 -11.67 4.51 8.44
CA ALA A 193 -12.85 3.71 8.15
C ALA A 193 -12.95 2.60 9.18
N ARG A 194 -14.17 2.37 9.65
CA ARG A 194 -14.50 1.33 10.61
C ARG A 194 -15.75 0.60 10.14
N ALA A 195 -15.75 -0.72 10.17
CA ALA A 195 -17.00 -1.46 9.95
C ALA A 195 -17.93 -1.24 11.15
N ASN A 196 -19.15 -0.78 10.87
CA ASN A 196 -20.22 -0.50 11.84
C ASN A 196 -19.99 0.69 12.79
N ASP A 197 -18.90 1.45 12.64
CA ASP A 197 -18.76 2.76 13.30
C ASP A 197 -18.75 3.86 12.23
N PRO A 198 -19.08 5.10 12.59
CA PRO A 198 -18.90 6.25 11.71
C PRO A 198 -17.48 6.31 11.14
N CYS A 199 -17.39 6.49 9.82
CA CYS A 199 -16.15 6.77 9.14
C CYS A 199 -15.84 8.27 9.24
N GLY A 200 -14.56 8.65 9.11
CA GLY A 200 -14.20 10.05 9.25
C GLY A 200 -12.89 10.45 8.62
N ILE A 201 -12.76 11.74 8.39
CA ILE A 201 -11.53 12.42 7.97
C ILE A 201 -11.14 13.43 9.03
N GLY A 202 -9.86 13.46 9.40
CA GLY A 202 -9.32 14.39 10.38
C GLY A 202 -8.12 15.15 9.84
N LEU A 203 -8.13 16.48 9.99
CA LEU A 203 -6.96 17.35 9.82
C LEU A 203 -6.27 17.59 11.16
N ARG A 204 -5.00 17.22 11.28
CA ARG A 204 -4.19 17.40 12.50
C ARG A 204 -3.12 18.46 12.28
N SER A 205 -2.77 19.19 13.33
CA SER A 205 -1.60 20.09 13.30
C SER A 205 -0.29 19.31 13.38
N ALA A 206 0.82 19.99 13.09
CA ALA A 206 2.17 19.43 13.15
C ALA A 206 2.58 18.85 14.52
N ASN A 207 1.86 19.17 15.60
CA ASN A 207 2.05 18.57 16.92
C ASN A 207 1.10 17.38 17.21
N GLY A 208 0.27 16.96 16.25
CA GLY A 208 -0.65 15.83 16.34
C GLY A 208 -2.05 16.16 16.88
N LYS A 209 -2.29 17.41 17.30
CA LYS A 209 -3.60 17.85 17.80
C LYS A 209 -4.63 17.92 16.67
N MET A 210 -5.86 17.51 16.93
CA MET A 210 -6.95 17.62 15.97
C MET A 210 -7.28 19.10 15.70
N LYS A 211 -7.53 19.46 14.43
CA LYS A 211 -7.95 20.81 14.01
C LYS A 211 -9.32 20.79 13.37
N VAL A 212 -9.56 19.82 12.50
CA VAL A 212 -10.89 19.59 11.90
C VAL A 212 -11.14 18.10 11.89
N GLY A 213 -12.32 17.65 12.27
CA GLY A 213 -12.76 16.26 12.09
C GLY A 213 -14.11 16.24 11.42
N ILE A 214 -14.28 15.44 10.39
CA ILE A 214 -15.59 15.10 9.84
C ILE A 214 -15.81 13.63 10.12
N VAL A 215 -16.94 13.28 10.69
CA VAL A 215 -17.30 11.91 11.08
C VAL A 215 -18.74 11.68 10.67
N GLY A 216 -19.07 10.52 10.12
CA GLY A 216 -20.45 10.19 9.80
C GLY A 216 -20.69 8.73 9.43
N ASP A 217 -21.95 8.36 9.50
CA ASP A 217 -22.54 7.09 9.06
C ASP A 217 -23.80 7.36 8.21
N ASP A 218 -24.58 6.32 7.94
CA ASP A 218 -25.78 6.41 7.10
C ASP A 218 -26.90 7.29 7.69
N ALA A 219 -26.91 7.49 9.01
CA ALA A 219 -27.93 8.26 9.73
C ALA A 219 -27.40 9.62 10.21
N TYR A 220 -26.08 9.82 10.21
CA TYR A 220 -25.45 10.86 10.98
C TYR A 220 -24.21 11.46 10.32
N GLY A 221 -24.11 12.79 10.29
CA GLY A 221 -22.91 13.51 9.88
C GLY A 221 -22.56 14.61 10.88
N GLN A 222 -21.29 14.66 11.25
CA GLN A 222 -20.73 15.70 12.11
C GLN A 222 -19.44 16.28 11.54
N MET A 223 -19.29 17.59 11.65
CA MET A 223 -18.01 18.28 11.47
C MET A 223 -17.65 19.03 12.75
N PHE A 224 -16.43 18.84 13.22
CA PHE A 224 -15.84 19.49 14.37
C PHE A 224 -14.69 20.39 13.91
N VAL A 225 -14.66 21.63 14.40
CA VAL A 225 -13.47 22.50 14.34
C VAL A 225 -12.95 22.69 15.75
N TYR A 226 -11.68 22.37 15.99
CA TYR A 226 -11.08 22.36 17.32
C TYR A 226 -10.27 23.62 17.61
N GLY A 227 -10.42 24.13 18.84
CA GLY A 227 -9.63 25.22 19.38
C GLY A 227 -8.20 24.83 19.78
N PRO A 228 -7.39 25.78 20.25
CA PRO A 228 -6.02 25.51 20.73
C PRO A 228 -5.97 24.62 21.99
N ASP A 229 -7.07 24.59 22.75
CA ASP A 229 -7.32 23.76 23.93
C ASP A 229 -7.93 22.39 23.60
N GLU A 230 -8.00 22.02 22.31
CA GLU A 230 -8.54 20.73 21.83
C GLU A 230 -10.03 20.52 22.12
N MET A 231 -10.74 21.58 22.50
CA MET A 231 -12.20 21.59 22.61
C MET A 231 -12.82 21.96 21.25
N SER A 232 -13.95 21.34 20.90
CA SER A 232 -14.71 21.72 19.72
C SER A 232 -15.26 23.14 19.86
N ARG A 233 -15.17 23.92 18.78
CA ARG A 233 -15.57 25.32 18.68
C ARG A 233 -16.69 25.53 17.69
N VAL A 234 -16.69 24.73 16.63
CA VAL A 234 -17.78 24.67 15.68
C VAL A 234 -18.15 23.22 15.54
N VAL A 235 -19.43 22.93 15.74
CA VAL A 235 -20.01 21.61 15.50
C VAL A 235 -21.10 21.81 14.46
N THR A 236 -20.90 21.24 13.27
CA THR A 236 -21.99 21.07 12.31
C THR A 236 -22.53 19.67 12.52
N GLU A 237 -23.83 19.54 12.71
CA GLU A 237 -24.54 18.27 12.86
C GLU A 237 -25.61 18.20 11.79
N ALA A 238 -25.65 17.08 11.06
CA ALA A 238 -26.67 16.75 10.09
C ALA A 238 -27.18 15.34 10.39
N ARG A 239 -28.46 15.24 10.73
CA ARG A 239 -29.19 13.98 10.94
C ARG A 239 -30.65 14.17 10.59
N GLU A 240 -31.42 13.09 10.58
CA GLU A 240 -32.86 13.16 10.34
C GLU A 240 -33.53 14.17 11.29
N GLY A 241 -34.28 15.12 10.73
CA GLY A 241 -34.96 16.19 11.47
C GLY A 241 -34.06 17.29 12.06
N ARG A 242 -32.73 17.24 11.91
CA ARG A 242 -31.83 18.23 12.53
C ARG A 242 -30.59 18.52 11.69
N GLN A 243 -30.45 19.77 11.27
CA GLN A 243 -29.28 20.30 10.57
C GLN A 243 -28.85 21.60 11.22
N VAL A 244 -27.83 21.57 12.07
CA VAL A 244 -27.42 22.73 12.87
C VAL A 244 -25.93 22.99 12.80
N ILE A 245 -25.57 24.26 12.95
CA ILE A 245 -24.22 24.75 13.22
C ILE A 245 -24.23 25.36 14.62
N GLU A 246 -23.47 24.77 15.53
CA GLU A 246 -23.28 25.26 16.88
C GLU A 246 -21.87 25.84 17.05
N VAL A 247 -21.77 27.06 17.58
CA VAL A 247 -20.50 27.69 17.93
C VAL A 247 -20.35 27.69 19.46
N VAL A 248 -19.22 27.22 19.97
CA VAL A 248 -18.95 27.03 21.40
C VAL A 248 -17.71 27.80 21.84
N ASP A 249 -17.75 28.44 23.00
CA ASP A 249 -16.60 29.16 23.55
C ASP A 249 -15.63 28.26 24.34
N SER A 250 -14.52 28.84 24.82
CA SER A 250 -13.49 28.15 25.63
C SER A 250 -13.96 27.60 26.97
N LYS A 251 -15.16 27.96 27.41
CA LYS A 251 -15.79 27.41 28.60
C LYS A 251 -16.90 26.41 28.25
N ASN A 252 -16.93 25.93 27.00
CA ASN A 252 -17.93 25.02 26.47
C ASN A 252 -19.37 25.58 26.52
N ARG A 253 -19.53 26.91 26.44
CA ARG A 253 -20.84 27.57 26.36
C ARG A 253 -21.22 27.81 24.90
N LYS A 254 -22.44 27.43 24.51
CA LYS A 254 -22.99 27.72 23.17
C LYS A 254 -23.13 29.23 22.98
N ARG A 255 -22.61 29.76 21.89
CA ARG A 255 -22.59 31.19 21.55
C ARG A 255 -23.46 31.50 20.35
N ALA A 256 -23.57 30.57 19.42
CA ALA A 256 -24.47 30.68 18.29
C ALA A 256 -25.02 29.30 17.96
N ILE A 257 -26.28 29.25 17.56
CA ILE A 257 -26.91 28.09 16.92
C ILE A 257 -27.59 28.63 15.67
N LEU A 258 -27.29 28.05 14.51
CA LEU A 258 -27.97 28.35 13.26
C LEU A 258 -28.35 27.02 12.60
N GLY A 259 -29.62 26.82 12.29
CA GLY A 259 -30.01 25.60 11.60
C GLY A 259 -31.51 25.35 11.55
N VAL A 260 -31.86 24.12 11.21
CA VAL A 260 -33.21 23.59 11.21
C VAL A 260 -33.28 22.44 12.21
N GLU A 261 -34.30 22.46 13.06
CA GLU A 261 -34.59 21.43 14.05
C GLU A 261 -36.10 21.17 14.04
N ASP A 262 -36.52 19.94 13.80
CA ASP A 262 -37.93 19.52 13.69
C ASP A 262 -38.73 20.41 12.70
N ASP A 263 -38.16 20.61 11.51
CA ASP A 263 -38.69 21.46 10.43
C ASP A 263 -38.82 22.96 10.78
N ARG A 264 -38.17 23.41 11.86
CA ARG A 264 -38.18 24.82 12.28
C ARG A 264 -36.80 25.44 12.13
N ALA A 265 -36.72 26.53 11.37
CA ALA A 265 -35.53 27.35 11.33
C ALA A 265 -35.31 27.99 12.71
N ARG A 266 -34.06 27.96 13.17
CA ARG A 266 -33.65 28.42 14.49
C ARG A 266 -32.36 29.21 14.41
N THR A 267 -32.39 30.44 14.91
CA THR A 267 -31.20 31.27 15.12
C THR A 267 -31.14 31.68 16.59
N VAL A 268 -30.10 31.26 17.29
CA VAL A 268 -29.83 31.65 18.69
C VAL A 268 -28.45 32.28 18.76
N LEU A 269 -28.35 33.45 19.40
CA LEU A 269 -27.09 34.10 19.73
C LEU A 269 -27.02 34.30 21.25
N GLN A 270 -25.90 33.94 21.87
CA GLN A 270 -25.64 34.18 23.28
C GLN A 270 -24.37 35.02 23.46
N ASP A 271 -24.52 36.18 24.09
CA ASP A 271 -23.41 37.10 24.32
C ASP A 271 -22.47 36.60 25.44
N ARG A 272 -21.41 37.38 25.75
CA ARG A 272 -20.47 37.01 26.81
C ARG A 272 -21.07 36.96 28.22
N SER A 273 -22.10 37.78 28.48
CA SER A 273 -22.81 37.87 29.76
C SER A 273 -23.77 36.69 29.98
N GLY A 274 -24.18 36.03 28.90
CA GLY A 274 -25.16 34.95 28.89
C GLY A 274 -26.53 35.37 28.38
N ALA A 275 -26.72 36.64 27.99
CA ALA A 275 -27.96 37.12 27.38
C ALA A 275 -28.21 36.41 26.06
N VAL A 276 -29.43 35.91 25.88
CA VAL A 276 -29.85 35.11 24.72
C VAL A 276 -30.75 35.94 23.81
N PHE A 277 -30.42 35.96 22.53
CA PHE A 277 -31.24 36.49 21.46
C PHE A 277 -31.66 35.30 20.59
N GLU A 278 -32.96 35.00 20.55
CA GLU A 278 -33.50 33.90 19.78
C GLU A 278 -34.50 34.46 18.76
N ASP A 279 -34.25 34.18 17.49
CA ASP A 279 -35.20 34.40 16.41
C ASP A 279 -35.84 33.06 16.05
N ARG A 280 -37.16 32.99 16.27
CA ARG A 280 -38.00 31.88 15.84
C ARG A 280 -38.88 32.42 14.72
N SER A 281 -38.37 32.38 13.50
CA SER A 281 -39.28 32.46 12.36
C SER A 281 -40.19 31.24 12.44
N GLU A 282 -41.48 31.45 12.71
CA GLU A 282 -42.47 30.41 12.45
C GLU A 282 -42.25 30.00 11.00
N GLY A 283 -41.85 28.73 10.78
CA GLY A 283 -41.71 28.19 9.43
C GLY A 283 -42.98 28.52 8.63
N PRO A 284 -42.92 28.65 7.29
CA PRO A 284 -44.05 29.12 6.51
C PRO A 284 -45.29 28.40 7.01
N SER A 285 -46.14 29.13 7.75
CA SER A 285 -47.40 28.58 8.21
C SER A 285 -48.00 27.93 6.98
N GLU A 286 -48.58 26.75 7.09
CA GLU A 286 -49.41 26.17 6.04
C GLU A 286 -50.51 27.18 5.67
N ALA A 287 -50.16 28.21 4.90
CA ALA A 287 -51.02 29.04 4.12
C ALA A 287 -51.37 28.13 2.97
N VAL A 288 -52.26 27.19 3.29
CA VAL A 288 -53.43 26.88 2.50
C VAL A 288 -53.12 26.97 1.01
N ARG A 289 -52.46 25.94 0.47
CA ARG A 289 -52.81 25.45 -0.86
C ARG A 289 -54.11 24.64 -0.72
N LYS A 290 -55.18 25.30 -0.27
CA LYS A 290 -56.51 25.02 -0.80
C LYS A 290 -56.70 26.06 -1.92
N ASP A 291 -57.45 25.69 -2.94
CA ASP A 291 -57.75 26.48 -4.13
C ASP A 291 -56.76 26.20 -5.28
N GLY A 292 -57.03 25.08 -5.94
CA GLY A 292 -56.37 24.67 -7.19
C GLY A 292 -56.85 23.32 -7.70
N GLU A 293 -58.13 23.01 -7.48
CA GLU A 293 -58.87 22.03 -8.25
C GLU A 293 -58.90 22.53 -9.70
N THR A 294 -58.00 22.03 -10.54
CA THR A 294 -58.13 22.12 -12.01
C THR A 294 -57.76 20.77 -12.61
N ASP A 295 -58.81 20.02 -12.89
CA ASP A 295 -59.03 19.15 -14.05
C ASP A 295 -57.88 18.29 -14.58
N ALA A 296 -58.14 16.99 -14.51
CA ALA A 296 -57.45 15.96 -15.28
C ALA A 296 -57.56 16.20 -16.79
N PRO A 297 -56.50 15.85 -17.55
CA PRO A 297 -56.69 15.27 -18.87
C PRO A 297 -55.87 13.97 -19.02
N PRO A 298 -56.11 13.15 -20.07
CA PRO A 298 -56.57 11.79 -19.95
C PRO A 298 -55.44 10.76 -19.98
N THR A 299 -55.81 9.55 -19.55
CA THR A 299 -55.09 8.30 -19.78
C THR A 299 -54.82 8.08 -21.27
N GLY A 300 -53.60 8.38 -21.71
CA GLY A 300 -53.07 8.00 -23.02
C GLY A 300 -52.07 6.85 -22.87
N SER A 301 -52.55 5.63 -23.12
CA SER A 301 -51.73 4.43 -23.31
C SER A 301 -50.79 4.59 -24.49
N GLY A 302 -49.48 4.40 -24.26
CA GLY A 302 -48.47 4.41 -25.32
C GLY A 302 -47.33 3.46 -24.98
N SER A 303 -47.57 2.17 -25.20
CA SER A 303 -46.55 1.13 -25.21
C SER A 303 -45.53 1.43 -26.31
N ALA A 304 -44.26 1.58 -25.95
CA ALA A 304 -43.14 1.51 -26.90
C ALA A 304 -42.03 0.65 -26.31
N GLU A 305 -42.12 -0.62 -26.66
CA GLU A 305 -41.04 -1.60 -26.70
C GLU A 305 -39.79 -0.99 -27.35
N ARG A 306 -38.65 -0.99 -26.63
CA ARG A 306 -37.33 -0.81 -27.24
C ARG A 306 -36.48 -2.03 -26.92
N LYS A 307 -36.31 -2.82 -27.98
CA LYS A 307 -35.31 -3.88 -28.13
C LYS A 307 -33.94 -3.28 -28.46
N ASP A 308 -32.94 -3.95 -27.89
CA ASP A 308 -31.60 -4.25 -28.36
C ASP A 308 -30.51 -3.16 -28.46
N GLY A 309 -29.35 -3.53 -27.90
CA GLY A 309 -28.04 -2.87 -27.95
C GLY A 309 -27.13 -3.38 -26.84
#